data_AF-A0A815PHQ1-F1
#
_entry.id   AF-A0A815PHQ1-F1
#
_cell.length_a   1.000
_cell.length_b   1.000
_cell.length_c   1.000
_cell.angle_alpha   90.00
_cell.angle_beta   90.00
_cell.angle_gamma   90.00
#
_symmetry.space_group_name_H-M   'P 1'
#
loop_
_entity.id
_entity.type
_entity.pdbx_description
1 polymer ?
#
loop_
_entity_poly.entity_id
_entity_poly.type
_entity_poly.pdbx_seq_one_letter_code
_entity_poly.pdbx_strand_id
1 'polypeptide(L)'
;MSSLSTAQLILNASSQLTIYVSFIILFSGIFGHIANIFVFTRLKIFRGNPSAFYLIAESIADILELMIPFTSRIAISGFNNDLTQRSLVWCKLRPLVLQSITLVSLSIVCFSSIDQYLTTSYYPFLKQISTIKLAKILITIVTIFWTLHGTSVLFIFQIQSTYG
;
A
#
# COMPACT_ATOMS: atom_id res chain seq x y z
N MET A 1 32.34 28.96 -5.03
CA MET A 1 31.64 27.83 -4.37
C MET A 1 31.87 26.60 -5.22
N SER A 2 32.48 25.55 -4.67
CA SER A 2 32.78 24.33 -5.43
C SER A 2 31.50 23.55 -5.72
N SER A 3 31.41 22.89 -6.87
CA SER A 3 30.30 22.00 -7.24
C SER A 3 30.01 20.94 -6.17
N LEU A 4 31.06 20.50 -5.45
CA LEU A 4 30.99 19.59 -4.30
C LEU A 4 30.17 20.15 -3.13
N SER A 5 30.31 21.45 -2.82
CA SER A 5 29.55 22.10 -1.74
C SER A 5 28.05 22.19 -2.05
N THR A 6 27.70 22.43 -3.32
CA THR A 6 26.31 22.45 -3.78
C THR A 6 25.68 21.07 -3.74
N ALA A 7 26.40 20.03 -4.17
CA ALA A 7 25.92 18.64 -4.13
C ALA A 7 25.60 18.20 -2.70
N GLN A 8 26.49 18.49 -1.74
CA GLN A 8 26.28 18.14 -0.33
C GLN A 8 25.04 18.84 0.26
N LEU A 9 24.82 20.11 -0.09
CA LEU A 9 23.67 20.88 0.38
C LEU A 9 22.34 20.29 -0.14
N ILE A 10 22.31 19.89 -1.41
CA ILE A 10 21.14 19.22 -2.02
C ILE A 10 20.84 17.89 -1.33
N LEU A 11 21.86 17.08 -1.06
CA LEU A 11 21.69 15.78 -0.38
C LEU A 11 21.18 15.93 1.06
N ASN A 12 21.69 16.92 1.81
CA ASN A 12 21.20 17.19 3.15
C ASN A 12 19.75 17.68 3.15
N ALA A 13 19.42 18.61 2.24
CA ALA A 13 18.06 19.12 2.09
C ALA A 13 17.07 18.03 1.70
N SER A 14 17.43 17.15 0.75
CA SER A 14 16.58 16.06 0.30
C SER A 14 16.36 15.00 1.39
N SER A 15 17.39 14.69 2.19
CA SER A 15 17.27 13.78 3.33
C SER A 15 16.30 14.33 4.39
N GLN A 16 16.47 15.59 4.78
CA GLN A 16 15.56 16.25 5.75
C GLN A 16 14.12 16.26 5.25
N LEU A 17 13.90 16.67 3.99
CA LEU A 17 12.57 16.66 3.39
C LEU A 17 11.97 15.25 3.36
N THR A 18 12.77 14.24 3.00
CA THR A 18 12.32 12.84 2.99
C THR A 18 11.85 12.39 4.37
N ILE A 19 12.57 12.74 5.44
CA ILE A 19 12.21 12.39 6.82
C ILE A 19 10.89 13.06 7.21
N TYR A 20 10.78 14.39 7.07
CA TYR A 20 9.58 15.13 7.47
C TYR A 20 8.35 14.69 6.69
N VAL A 21 8.46 14.58 5.36
CA VAL A 21 7.36 14.11 4.51
C VAL A 21 6.98 12.67 4.85
N SER A 22 7.95 11.79 5.09
CA SER A 22 7.67 10.40 5.47
C SER A 22 6.91 10.30 6.80
N PHE A 23 7.27 11.12 7.80
CA PHE A 23 6.55 11.18 9.06
C PHE A 23 5.12 11.70 8.89
N ILE A 24 4.95 12.79 8.14
CA ILE A 24 3.63 13.38 7.89
C ILE A 24 2.75 12.34 7.19
N ILE A 25 3.22 11.70 6.12
CA ILE A 25 2.43 10.71 5.38
C ILE A 25 2.11 9.49 6.26
N LEU A 26 3.08 8.97 7.02
CA LEU A 26 2.87 7.82 7.88
C LEU A 26 1.80 8.09 8.93
N PHE A 27 1.91 9.17 9.70
CA PHE A 27 0.98 9.45 10.79
C PHE A 27 -0.40 9.91 10.30
N SER A 28 -0.44 10.80 9.31
CA SER A 28 -1.72 11.26 8.75
C SER A 28 -2.45 10.14 8.01
N GLY A 29 -1.72 9.29 7.28
CA GLY A 29 -2.28 8.13 6.59
C GLY A 29 -2.82 7.09 7.56
N ILE A 30 -2.06 6.69 8.58
CA ILE A 30 -2.54 5.75 9.61
C ILE A 30 -3.81 6.29 10.27
N PHE A 31 -3.81 7.56 10.67
CA PHE A 31 -4.98 8.17 11.29
C PHE A 31 -6.19 8.18 10.34
N GLY A 32 -5.99 8.56 9.07
CA GLY A 32 -7.03 8.59 8.04
C GLY A 32 -7.64 7.22 7.79
N HIS A 33 -6.83 6.18 7.57
CA HIS A 33 -7.32 4.83 7.32
C HIS A 33 -8.00 4.20 8.55
N ILE A 34 -7.50 4.47 9.77
CA ILE A 34 -8.21 4.07 11.01
C ILE A 34 -9.58 4.75 11.10
N ALA A 35 -9.65 6.05 10.79
CA ALA A 35 -10.91 6.77 10.76
C ALA A 35 -11.89 6.17 9.73
N ASN A 36 -11.42 5.83 8.53
CA ASN A 36 -12.22 5.15 7.50
C ASN A 36 -12.78 3.82 8.01
N ILE A 37 -11.92 2.96 8.58
CA ILE A 37 -12.33 1.66 9.14
C ILE A 37 -13.39 1.86 10.23
N PHE A 38 -13.19 2.84 11.12
CA PHE A 38 -14.14 3.16 12.17
C PHE A 38 -15.50 3.61 11.60
N VAL A 39 -15.49 4.56 10.66
CA VAL A 39 -16.69 5.07 9.99
C VAL A 39 -17.46 3.94 9.31
N PHE A 40 -16.81 3.16 8.44
CA PHE A 40 -17.48 2.11 7.67
C PHE A 40 -17.96 0.93 8.53
N THR A 41 -17.28 0.64 9.65
CA THR A 41 -17.69 -0.45 10.54
C THR A 41 -18.83 -0.03 11.50
N ARG A 42 -18.84 1.22 11.97
CA ARG A 42 -19.74 1.66 13.06
C ARG A 42 -21.07 2.21 12.55
N LEU A 43 -21.06 2.96 11.45
CA LEU A 43 -22.28 3.59 10.92
C LEU A 43 -23.20 2.53 10.31
N LYS A 44 -24.47 2.54 10.74
CA LYS A 44 -25.48 1.58 10.29
C LYS A 44 -25.72 1.62 8.78
N ILE A 45 -25.55 2.78 8.14
CA ILE A 45 -25.75 2.97 6.69
C ILE A 45 -24.77 2.15 5.84
N PHE A 46 -23.58 1.85 6.36
CA PHE A 46 -22.56 1.09 5.64
C PHE A 46 -22.61 -0.41 5.95
N ARG A 47 -23.40 -0.83 6.95
CA ARG A 47 -23.54 -2.25 7.28
C ARG A 47 -24.24 -2.98 6.15
N GLY A 48 -23.61 -4.04 5.66
CA GLY A 48 -24.18 -4.82 4.56
C GLY A 48 -23.85 -4.27 3.16
N ASN A 49 -23.20 -3.10 3.05
CA ASN A 49 -22.85 -2.50 1.78
C ASN A 49 -21.51 -3.11 1.24
N PRO A 50 -21.49 -3.72 0.05
CA PRO A 50 -20.28 -4.34 -0.49
C PRO A 50 -19.17 -3.33 -0.83
N SER A 51 -19.49 -2.16 -1.42
CA SER A 51 -18.55 -1.05 -1.62
C SER A 51 -17.86 -0.61 -0.32
N ALA A 52 -18.62 -0.44 0.77
CA ALA A 52 -18.02 -0.14 2.08
C ALA A 52 -17.09 -1.25 2.58
N PHE A 53 -17.39 -2.52 2.29
CA PHE A 53 -16.51 -3.64 2.63
C PHE A 53 -15.20 -3.61 1.84
N TYR A 54 -15.22 -3.23 0.56
CA TYR A 54 -13.98 -3.00 -0.21
C TYR A 54 -13.16 -1.86 0.39
N LEU A 55 -13.77 -0.74 0.74
CA LEU A 55 -13.05 0.40 1.33
C LEU A 55 -12.43 0.08 2.70
N ILE A 56 -13.07 -0.78 3.51
CA ILE A 56 -12.45 -1.30 4.74
C ILE A 56 -11.22 -2.14 4.40
N ALA A 57 -11.32 -3.05 3.41
CA ALA A 57 -10.21 -3.91 3.01
C ALA A 57 -9.03 -3.11 2.41
N GLU A 58 -9.32 -2.09 1.59
CA GLU A 58 -8.33 -1.14 1.09
C GLU A 58 -7.64 -0.41 2.24
N SER A 59 -8.39 0.14 3.19
CA SER A 59 -7.78 0.90 4.28
C SER A 59 -6.90 0.03 5.19
N ILE A 60 -7.19 -1.27 5.31
CA ILE A 60 -6.28 -2.23 5.97
C ILE A 60 -5.01 -2.44 5.13
N ALA A 61 -5.15 -2.63 3.81
CA ALA A 61 -4.01 -2.79 2.90
C ALA A 61 -3.10 -1.55 2.93
N ASP A 62 -3.67 -0.35 2.89
CA ASP A 62 -2.92 0.90 2.88
C ASP A 62 -2.21 1.16 4.22
N ILE A 63 -2.79 0.77 5.36
CA ILE A 63 -2.07 0.80 6.65
C ILE A 63 -0.82 -0.10 6.57
N LEU A 64 -0.94 -1.30 6.01
CA LEU A 64 0.22 -2.19 5.83
C LEU A 64 1.23 -1.61 4.84
N GLU A 65 0.75 -0.97 3.76
CA GLU A 65 1.56 -0.27 2.76
C GLU A 65 2.31 0.90 3.36
N LEU A 66 1.74 1.62 4.33
CA LEU A 66 2.41 2.72 5.00
C LEU A 66 3.51 2.22 5.94
N MET A 67 3.25 1.15 6.69
CA MET A 67 4.15 0.69 7.76
C MET A 67 5.52 0.25 7.23
N ILE A 68 5.61 -0.42 6.09
CA ILE A 68 6.87 -1.04 5.62
C ILE A 68 7.84 -0.04 4.95
N PRO A 69 7.47 0.66 3.85
CA PRO A 69 8.37 1.55 3.13
C PRO A 69 8.68 2.82 3.91
N PHE A 70 7.73 3.40 4.66
CA PHE A 70 7.97 4.63 5.40
C PHE A 70 8.83 4.39 6.64
N THR A 71 8.61 3.30 7.38
CA THR A 71 9.53 2.92 8.48
C THR A 71 10.93 2.64 7.93
N SER A 72 11.05 1.97 6.77
CA SER A 72 12.34 1.76 6.12
C SER A 72 13.01 3.08 5.70
N ARG A 73 12.24 4.04 5.16
CA ARG A 73 12.76 5.37 4.77
C ARG A 73 13.21 6.18 5.98
N ILE A 74 12.45 6.18 7.06
CA ILE A 74 12.80 6.85 8.32
C ILE A 74 14.06 6.20 8.93
N ALA A 75 14.17 4.87 8.91
CA ALA A 75 15.36 4.16 9.39
C ALA A 75 16.62 4.51 8.59
N ILE A 76 16.52 4.55 7.25
CA ILE A 76 17.64 4.85 6.36
C ILE A 76 18.03 6.33 6.48
N SER A 77 17.10 7.26 6.28
CA SER A 77 17.41 8.69 6.22
C SER A 77 17.64 9.32 7.60
N GLY A 78 16.92 8.86 8.64
CA GLY A 78 16.99 9.42 9.98
C GLY A 78 18.05 8.78 10.88
N PHE A 79 18.33 7.49 10.71
CA PHE A 79 19.22 6.73 11.60
C PHE A 79 20.42 6.09 10.88
N ASN A 80 20.57 6.30 9.56
CA ASN A 80 21.57 5.62 8.72
C ASN A 80 21.54 4.08 8.88
N ASN A 81 20.35 3.52 9.17
CA ASN A 81 20.18 2.09 9.39
C ASN A 81 19.48 1.45 8.18
N ASP A 82 20.29 0.99 7.22
CA ASP A 82 19.79 0.29 6.04
C ASP A 82 19.71 -1.23 6.26
N LEU A 83 18.52 -1.71 6.62
CA LEU A 83 18.23 -3.14 6.75
C LEU A 83 18.35 -3.89 5.42
N THR A 84 18.22 -3.21 4.27
CA THR A 84 18.38 -3.85 2.96
C THR A 84 19.85 -4.20 2.65
N GLN A 85 20.80 -3.49 3.27
CA GLN A 85 22.23 -3.81 3.19
C GLN A 85 22.63 -4.93 4.15
N ARG A 86 21.91 -5.09 5.26
CA ARG A 86 22.24 -6.08 6.31
C ARG A 86 21.54 -7.42 6.12
N SER A 87 20.35 -7.43 5.52
CA SER A 87 19.51 -8.62 5.38
C SER A 87 19.07 -8.82 3.94
N LEU A 88 19.55 -9.91 3.33
CA LEU A 88 19.11 -10.36 2.01
C LEU A 88 17.59 -10.61 1.98
N VAL A 89 17.05 -11.14 3.08
CA VAL A 89 15.62 -11.40 3.21
C VAL A 89 14.84 -10.09 3.16
N TRP A 90 15.26 -9.07 3.92
CA TRP A 90 14.59 -7.77 3.92
C TRP A 90 14.73 -7.04 2.58
N CYS A 91 15.90 -7.11 1.96
CA CYS A 91 16.17 -6.56 0.63
C CYS A 91 15.19 -7.09 -0.43
N LYS A 92 14.87 -8.39 -0.37
CA LYS A 92 13.95 -9.06 -1.29
C LYS A 92 12.48 -8.88 -0.92
N LEU A 93 12.16 -8.98 0.38
CA LEU A 93 10.79 -8.93 0.88
C LEU A 93 10.18 -7.53 0.73
N ARG A 94 10.96 -6.47 0.98
CA ARG A 94 10.49 -5.08 0.94
C ARG A 94 9.83 -4.70 -0.40
N PRO A 95 10.49 -4.85 -1.57
CA PRO A 95 9.87 -4.51 -2.85
C PRO A 95 8.71 -5.43 -3.22
N LEU A 96 8.78 -6.73 -2.86
CA LEU A 96 7.67 -7.67 -3.08
C LEU A 96 6.41 -7.22 -2.35
N VAL A 97 6.53 -6.98 -1.04
CA VAL A 97 5.39 -6.65 -0.20
C VAL A 97 4.81 -5.30 -0.62
N LEU A 98 5.67 -4.32 -0.91
CA LEU A 98 5.23 -3.03 -1.41
C LEU A 98 4.42 -3.17 -2.71
N GLN A 99 5.00 -3.80 -3.73
CA GLN A 99 4.34 -3.94 -5.02
C GLN A 99 3.03 -4.73 -4.93
N SER A 100 3.02 -5.85 -4.19
CA SER A 100 1.82 -6.67 -4.04
C SER A 100 0.72 -5.91 -3.31
N ILE A 101 1.03 -5.21 -2.21
CA ILE A 101 0.01 -4.46 -1.44
C ILE A 101 -0.54 -3.29 -2.26
N THR A 102 0.31 -2.51 -2.95
CA THR A 102 -0.16 -1.40 -3.80
C THR A 102 -1.10 -1.88 -4.89
N LEU A 103 -0.79 -3.01 -5.55
CA LEU A 103 -1.65 -3.59 -6.60
C LEU A 103 -2.96 -4.14 -6.04
N VAL A 104 -2.92 -4.73 -4.84
CA VAL A 104 -4.13 -5.17 -4.12
C VAL A 104 -5.01 -3.97 -3.80
N SER A 105 -4.46 -2.93 -3.18
CA SER A 105 -5.19 -1.70 -2.84
C SER A 105 -5.85 -1.08 -4.07
N LEU A 106 -5.09 -0.85 -5.15
CA LEU A 106 -5.61 -0.29 -6.41
C LEU A 106 -6.73 -1.15 -7.00
N SER A 107 -6.59 -2.47 -6.97
CA SER A 107 -7.63 -3.38 -7.48
C SER A 107 -8.90 -3.33 -6.64
N ILE A 108 -8.76 -3.25 -5.31
CA ILE A 108 -9.89 -3.13 -4.38
C ILE A 108 -10.66 -1.82 -4.63
N VAL A 109 -9.95 -0.70 -4.86
CA VAL A 109 -10.58 0.59 -5.22
C VAL A 109 -11.34 0.49 -6.55
N CYS A 110 -10.76 -0.18 -7.56
CA CYS A 110 -11.46 -0.44 -8.82
C CYS A 110 -12.73 -1.26 -8.59
N PHE A 111 -12.68 -2.33 -7.80
CA PHE A 111 -13.85 -3.14 -7.49
C PHE A 111 -14.90 -2.37 -6.69
N SER A 112 -14.49 -1.52 -5.75
CA SER A 112 -15.40 -0.63 -5.02
C SER A 112 -16.15 0.31 -5.97
N SER A 113 -15.45 0.87 -6.95
CA SER A 113 -16.02 1.77 -7.96
C SER A 113 -17.02 1.05 -8.88
N ILE A 114 -16.67 -0.16 -9.32
CA ILE A 114 -17.56 -1.02 -10.10
C ILE A 114 -18.80 -1.40 -9.28
N ASP A 115 -18.61 -1.78 -8.02
CA ASP A 115 -19.72 -2.14 -7.12
C ASP A 115 -20.66 -0.96 -6.86
N GLN A 116 -20.11 0.24 -6.71
CA GLN A 116 -20.89 1.47 -6.59
C GLN A 116 -21.73 1.70 -7.87
N TYR A 117 -21.13 1.56 -9.05
CA TYR A 117 -21.86 1.63 -10.32
C TYR A 117 -23.02 0.62 -10.36
N LEU A 118 -22.75 -0.66 -10.05
CA LEU A 118 -23.76 -1.72 -10.03
C LEU A 118 -24.91 -1.39 -9.05
N THR A 119 -24.58 -0.90 -7.86
CA THR A 119 -25.55 -0.58 -6.81
C THR A 119 -26.45 0.61 -7.18
N THR A 120 -25.90 1.61 -7.89
CA THR A 120 -26.62 2.81 -8.32
C THR A 120 -27.33 2.67 -9.67
N SER A 121 -27.15 1.54 -10.37
CA SER A 121 -27.75 1.31 -11.67
C SER A 121 -29.29 1.28 -11.60
N TYR A 122 -29.94 1.84 -12.62
CA TYR A 122 -31.40 1.78 -12.76
C TYR A 122 -31.91 0.36 -13.01
N TYR A 123 -31.06 -0.50 -13.59
CA TYR A 123 -31.44 -1.85 -13.96
C TYR A 123 -31.36 -2.82 -12.77
N PRO A 124 -32.48 -3.44 -12.34
CA PRO A 124 -32.50 -4.30 -11.17
C PRO A 124 -31.56 -5.51 -11.25
N PHE A 125 -31.37 -6.07 -12.45
CA PHE A 125 -30.48 -7.22 -12.65
C PHE A 125 -29.01 -6.87 -12.36
N LEU A 126 -28.56 -5.65 -12.67
CA LEU A 126 -27.19 -5.20 -12.37
C LEU A 126 -27.00 -5.02 -10.86
N LYS A 127 -28.01 -4.47 -10.19
CA LYS A 127 -27.98 -4.25 -8.74
C LYS A 127 -27.85 -5.56 -7.96
N GLN A 128 -28.47 -6.64 -8.44
CA GLN A 128 -28.42 -7.96 -7.79
C GLN A 128 -27.03 -8.62 -7.84
N ILE A 129 -26.13 -8.18 -8.73
CA ILE A 129 -24.75 -8.68 -8.80
C ILE A 129 -23.93 -8.20 -7.59
N SER A 130 -24.18 -6.97 -7.12
CA SER A 130 -23.49 -6.38 -5.97
C SER A 130 -23.88 -7.12 -4.69
N THR A 131 -22.97 -7.97 -4.21
CA THR A 131 -23.16 -8.75 -2.98
C THR A 131 -21.87 -8.80 -2.17
N ILE A 132 -22.01 -8.87 -0.84
CA ILE A 132 -20.84 -9.04 0.05
C ILE A 132 -20.09 -10.35 -0.25
N LYS A 133 -20.80 -11.39 -0.67
CA LYS A 133 -20.18 -12.68 -1.03
C LYS A 133 -19.22 -12.50 -2.21
N LEU A 134 -19.66 -11.80 -3.26
CA LEU A 134 -18.82 -11.46 -4.40
C LEU A 134 -17.62 -10.61 -3.97
N ALA A 135 -17.83 -9.61 -3.11
CA ALA A 135 -16.75 -8.75 -2.63
C ALA A 135 -15.65 -9.54 -1.89
N LYS A 136 -16.04 -10.45 -0.99
CA LYS A 136 -15.09 -11.34 -0.30
C LYS A 136 -14.30 -12.20 -1.27
N ILE A 137 -14.96 -12.76 -2.29
CA ILE A 137 -14.32 -13.60 -3.30
C ILE A 137 -13.32 -12.78 -4.12
N LEU A 138 -13.72 -11.61 -4.63
CA LEU A 138 -12.85 -10.75 -5.44
C LEU A 138 -11.63 -10.25 -4.66
N ILE A 139 -11.81 -9.81 -3.41
CA ILE A 139 -10.69 -9.41 -2.54
C ILE A 139 -9.73 -10.60 -2.32
N THR A 140 -10.26 -11.80 -2.09
CA THR A 140 -9.43 -12.99 -1.87
C THR A 140 -8.65 -13.37 -3.12
N ILE A 141 -9.31 -13.42 -4.27
CA ILE A 141 -8.68 -13.76 -5.56
C ILE A 141 -7.59 -12.76 -5.90
N VAL A 142 -7.86 -11.45 -5.77
CA VAL A 142 -6.90 -10.41 -6.15
C VAL A 142 -5.71 -10.38 -5.21
N THR A 143 -5.92 -10.64 -3.92
CA THR A 143 -4.83 -10.77 -2.93
C THR A 143 -3.92 -11.94 -3.28
N ILE A 144 -4.49 -13.11 -3.60
CA ILE A 144 -3.72 -14.29 -4.02
C ILE A 144 -2.98 -14.01 -5.34
N PHE A 145 -3.66 -13.44 -6.32
CA PHE A 145 -3.08 -13.15 -7.63
C PHE A 145 -1.85 -12.22 -7.53
N TRP A 146 -1.97 -11.10 -6.80
CA TRP A 146 -0.87 -10.14 -6.68
C TRP A 146 0.26 -10.58 -5.76
N THR A 147 -0.01 -11.43 -4.75
CA THR A 147 1.06 -12.03 -3.94
C THR A 147 1.85 -13.07 -4.72
N LEU A 148 1.19 -13.87 -5.56
CA LEU A 148 1.87 -14.78 -6.49
C LEU A 148 2.66 -14.03 -7.56
N HIS A 149 2.08 -12.98 -8.16
CA HIS A 149 2.77 -12.14 -9.13
C HIS A 149 4.01 -11.45 -8.51
N GLY A 150 3.89 -10.93 -7.28
CA GLY A 150 5.03 -10.34 -6.56
C GLY A 150 6.15 -11.35 -6.30
N THR A 151 5.81 -12.63 -6.13
CA THR A 151 6.80 -13.71 -5.98
C THR A 151 7.62 -13.90 -7.25
N SER A 152 7.05 -13.72 -8.45
CA SER A 152 7.79 -13.79 -9.72
C SER A 152 8.93 -12.76 -9.80
N VAL A 153 8.76 -11.60 -9.16
CA VAL A 153 9.76 -10.53 -9.11
C VAL A 153 11.01 -10.96 -8.32
N LEU A 154 10.87 -11.87 -7.34
CA LEU A 154 12.01 -12.42 -6.58
C LEU A 154 12.99 -13.22 -7.44
N PHE A 155 12.49 -13.86 -8.49
CA PHE A 155 13.32 -14.67 -9.39
C PHE A 155 14.08 -13.81 -10.40
N ILE A 156 13.53 -12.64 -10.78
CA ILE A 156 14.14 -11.72 -11.74
C ILE A 156 15.20 -10.84 -11.07
N PHE A 157 15.00 -10.41 -9.82
CA PHE A 157 15.99 -9.66 -9.05
C PHE A 157 17.09 -10.60 -8.49
N GLN A 158 17.99 -11.05 -9.38
CA GLN A 158 19.29 -11.59 -8.97
C GLN A 158 20.19 -10.43 -8.53
N ILE A 159 20.49 -10.38 -7.23
CA ILE A 159 21.44 -9.41 -6.67
C ILE A 159 22.84 -9.85 -7.10
N GLN A 160 23.50 -9.08 -7.97
CA GLN A 160 24.93 -9.21 -8.18
C GLN A 160 25.63 -8.85 -6.85
N SER A 161 26.24 -9.84 -6.21
CA SER A 161 27.23 -9.60 -5.16
C SER A 161 28.36 -8.77 -5.75
N THR A 162 28.50 -7.49 -5.36
CA THR A 162 29.69 -6.68 -5.66
C THR A 162 30.86 -7.08 -4.77
N TYR A 163 31.12 -8.38 -4.70
CA TYR A 163 32.36 -8.97 -4.21
C TYR A 163 32.75 -10.05 -5.23
N GLY A 164 33.58 -9.61 -6.17
CA GLY A 164 34.21 -10.35 -7.25
C GLY A 164 35.26 -9.44 -7.86
#